data_AF-A0A522E1U8-F1
#
_entry.id   AF-A0A522E1U8-F1
#
_cell.length_a   1.000
_cell.length_b   1.000
_cell.length_c   1.000
_cell.angle_alpha   90.00
_cell.angle_beta   90.00
_cell.angle_gamma   90.00
#
_symmetry.space_group_name_H-M   'P 1'
#
loop_
_entity.id
_entity.type
_entity.pdbx_description
1 polymer ?
#
loop_
_entity_poly.entity_id
_entity_poly.type
_entity_poly.pdbx_seq_one_letter_code
_entity_poly.pdbx_strand_id
1 'polypeptide(L)'
;MIGLDVITTLAFFTLVGVLIVIDRKNIEFSYGVVLRRWNGGVERMDKLVNKHRKFFHYLGIFSIILGFLGGLVGIAYMIYAAITLTPSFGLVLPSVGGVKYPGPIVGVPFWYWIIAIFVILTTHESMHAVFARLANVPIKSYGIMLLLALPMGAFVDPDERKIRKLDLLSKLKIFSAGSFANFMTAIVAVLLVIATGLVVNASMQSAGVKFASTANDSPASAAGLDGIITSMDGVTI
;
A
#
# COMPACT_ATOMS: atom_id res chain seq x y z
N MET A 1 -14.03 -20.51 -19.25
CA MET A 1 -14.64 -19.17 -19.10
C MET A 1 -13.55 -18.20 -18.68
N ILE A 2 -13.43 -17.03 -19.32
CA ILE A 2 -12.43 -16.02 -18.92
C ILE A 2 -12.89 -15.43 -17.58
N GLY A 3 -11.99 -15.39 -16.59
CA GLY A 3 -12.28 -14.83 -15.27
C GLY A 3 -12.53 -13.32 -15.32
N LEU A 4 -13.38 -12.81 -14.43
CA LEU A 4 -13.69 -11.38 -14.31
C LEU A 4 -12.43 -10.54 -14.03
N ASP A 5 -11.49 -11.10 -13.29
CA ASP A 5 -10.18 -10.51 -12.98
C ASP A 5 -9.35 -10.30 -14.26
N VAL A 6 -9.36 -11.25 -15.19
CA VAL A 6 -8.69 -11.13 -16.49
C VAL A 6 -9.35 -10.02 -17.33
N ILE A 7 -10.68 -10.02 -17.43
CA ILE A 7 -11.44 -9.03 -18.21
C ILE A 7 -11.17 -7.62 -17.69
N THR A 8 -11.25 -7.43 -16.38
CA THR A 8 -11.04 -6.12 -15.74
C THR A 8 -9.59 -5.65 -15.85
N THR A 9 -8.62 -6.57 -15.80
CA THR A 9 -7.20 -6.24 -16.04
C THR A 9 -6.95 -5.78 -17.48
N LEU A 10 -7.52 -6.48 -18.47
CA LEU A 10 -7.43 -6.06 -19.87
C LEU A 10 -8.09 -4.70 -20.11
N ALA A 11 -9.25 -4.46 -19.50
CA ALA A 11 -9.93 -3.18 -19.55
C ALA A 11 -9.08 -2.05 -18.94
N PHE A 12 -8.40 -2.31 -17.81
CA PHE A 12 -7.46 -1.35 -17.20
C PHE A 12 -6.32 -0.98 -18.15
N PHE A 13 -5.63 -1.95 -18.74
CA PHE A 13 -4.53 -1.65 -19.67
C PHE A 13 -5.01 -0.95 -20.94
N THR A 14 -6.18 -1.31 -21.45
CA THR A 14 -6.80 -0.63 -22.59
C THR A 14 -7.09 0.84 -22.25
N LEU A 15 -7.67 1.10 -21.08
CA LEU A 15 -7.94 2.45 -20.60
C LEU A 15 -6.65 3.27 -20.46
N VAL A 16 -5.62 2.70 -19.81
CA VAL A 16 -4.32 3.37 -19.65
C VAL A 16 -3.69 3.66 -21.02
N GLY A 17 -3.74 2.72 -21.95
CA GLY A 17 -3.26 2.92 -23.33
C GLY A 17 -3.99 4.06 -24.04
N VAL A 18 -5.32 4.10 -23.95
CA VAL A 18 -6.14 5.20 -24.51
C VAL A 18 -5.76 6.53 -23.88
N LEU A 19 -5.60 6.60 -22.55
CA LEU A 19 -5.19 7.83 -21.85
C LEU A 19 -3.80 8.31 -22.30
N ILE A 20 -2.86 7.39 -22.52
CA ILE A 20 -1.52 7.72 -23.03
C ILE A 20 -1.61 8.32 -24.45
N VAL A 21 -2.45 7.76 -25.33
CA VAL A 21 -2.62 8.25 -26.71
C VAL A 21 -3.29 9.63 -26.75
N ILE A 22 -4.30 9.84 -25.90
CA ILE A 22 -5.03 11.11 -25.78
C ILE A 22 -4.10 12.19 -25.24
N ASP A 23 -3.38 11.91 -24.16
CA ASP A 23 -2.57 12.90 -23.45
C ASP A 23 -1.10 12.94 -23.90
N ARG A 24 -0.80 12.38 -25.08
CA ARG A 24 0.55 12.24 -25.64
C ARG A 24 1.38 13.53 -25.67
N LYS A 25 0.73 14.70 -25.66
CA LYS A 25 1.42 16.01 -25.67
C LYS A 25 2.00 16.39 -24.30
N ASN A 26 1.47 15.83 -23.22
CA ASN A 26 1.89 16.09 -21.84
C ASN A 26 2.68 14.91 -21.24
N ILE A 27 3.07 13.95 -22.09
CA ILE A 27 3.74 12.72 -21.72
C ILE A 27 5.16 12.74 -22.28
N GLU A 28 6.14 12.58 -21.40
CA GLU A 28 7.53 12.34 -21.75
C GLU A 28 7.78 10.82 -21.75
N PHE A 29 8.29 10.27 -22.86
CA PHE A 29 8.67 8.87 -22.96
C PHE A 29 10.19 8.73 -22.92
N SER A 30 10.71 8.05 -21.91
CA SER A 30 12.14 7.82 -21.72
C SER A 30 12.40 6.36 -21.38
N TYR A 31 13.05 5.61 -22.27
CA TYR A 31 13.49 4.22 -22.04
C TYR A 31 12.41 3.27 -21.49
N GLY A 32 11.17 3.37 -21.99
CA GLY A 32 10.05 2.55 -21.51
C GLY A 32 9.26 3.15 -20.33
N VAL A 33 9.74 4.25 -19.76
CA VAL A 33 9.04 5.01 -18.72
C VAL A 33 8.22 6.12 -19.36
N VAL A 34 6.93 6.12 -19.04
CA VAL A 34 5.95 7.14 -19.39
C VAL A 34 5.82 8.08 -18.20
N LEU A 35 6.20 9.34 -18.37
CA LEU A 35 6.09 10.37 -17.35
C LEU A 35 5.01 11.35 -17.75
N ARG A 36 3.97 11.46 -16.93
CA ARG A 36 2.93 12.47 -17.09
C ARG A 36 3.07 13.49 -15.98
N ARG A 37 3.43 14.73 -16.33
CA ARG A 37 3.60 15.82 -15.36
C ARG A 37 2.32 16.64 -15.21
N TRP A 38 2.05 17.10 -13.99
CA TRP A 38 1.07 18.14 -13.68
C TRP A 38 1.65 19.17 -12.73
N ASN A 39 1.25 20.43 -12.91
CA ASN A 39 1.70 21.55 -12.08
C ASN A 39 0.62 22.07 -11.12
N GLY A 40 -0.55 21.42 -11.09
CA GLY A 40 -1.68 21.81 -10.24
C GLY A 40 -1.59 21.29 -8.81
N GLY A 41 -2.22 22.00 -7.87
CA GLY A 41 -2.42 21.54 -6.48
C GLY A 41 -1.42 22.09 -5.46
N VAL A 42 -0.34 22.73 -5.89
CA VAL A 42 0.71 23.27 -5.00
C VAL A 42 0.15 24.33 -4.04
N GLU A 43 -0.70 25.23 -4.53
CA GLU A 43 -1.32 26.27 -3.70
C GLU A 43 -2.16 25.73 -2.55
N ARG A 44 -2.89 24.62 -2.77
CA ARG A 44 -3.73 23.99 -1.74
C ARG A 44 -2.85 23.42 -0.64
N MET A 45 -1.75 22.78 -1.03
CA MET A 45 -0.78 22.24 -0.10
C MET A 45 -0.04 23.36 0.64
N ASP A 46 0.32 24.46 -0.03
CA ASP A 46 0.90 25.63 0.64
C ASP A 46 -0.03 26.19 1.71
N LYS A 47 -1.33 26.32 1.39
CA LYS A 47 -2.35 26.71 2.38
C LYS A 47 -2.41 25.72 3.55
N LEU A 48 -2.41 24.42 3.27
CA LEU A 48 -2.45 23.36 4.29
C LEU A 48 -1.23 23.41 5.22
N VAL A 49 -0.03 23.48 4.63
CA VAL A 49 1.26 23.48 5.34
C VAL A 49 1.42 24.76 6.15
N ASN A 50 1.09 25.92 5.58
CA ASN A 50 1.18 27.19 6.30
C ASN A 50 0.17 27.27 7.44
N LYS A 51 -1.06 26.75 7.25
CA LYS A 51 -2.08 26.71 8.29
C LYS A 51 -1.66 25.85 9.49
N HIS A 52 -1.01 24.70 9.26
CA HIS A 52 -0.62 23.76 10.32
C HIS A 52 0.90 23.63 10.48
N ARG A 53 1.64 24.74 10.28
CA ARG A 53 3.10 24.72 10.20
C ARG A 53 3.79 24.09 11.41
N LYS A 54 3.30 24.39 12.63
CA LYS A 54 3.82 23.81 13.88
C LYS A 54 3.65 22.30 13.93
N PHE A 55 2.47 21.79 13.54
CA PHE A 55 2.18 20.35 13.50
C PHE A 55 3.16 19.64 12.55
N PHE A 56 3.30 20.12 11.31
CA PHE A 56 4.23 19.52 10.35
C PHE A 56 5.70 19.65 10.77
N HIS A 57 6.06 20.69 11.52
CA HIS A 57 7.41 20.81 12.07
C HIS A 57 7.74 19.69 13.05
N TYR A 58 6.87 19.43 14.04
CA TYR A 58 7.06 18.35 15.00
C TYR A 58 6.92 16.98 14.35
N LEU A 59 5.97 16.83 13.42
CA LEU A 59 5.82 15.62 12.61
C LEU A 59 7.10 15.31 11.82
N GLY A 60 7.73 16.34 11.26
CA GLY A 60 9.02 16.20 10.57
C GLY A 60 10.14 15.72 11.50
N ILE A 61 10.24 16.25 12.71
CA ILE A 61 11.23 15.77 13.70
C ILE A 61 10.96 14.30 14.05
N PHE A 62 9.71 13.95 14.30
CA PHE A 62 9.30 12.57 14.56
C PHE A 62 9.61 11.64 13.38
N SER A 63 9.42 12.12 12.15
CA SER A 63 9.73 11.36 10.93
C SER A 63 11.21 11.00 10.81
N ILE A 64 12.12 11.87 11.27
CA ILE A 64 13.56 11.60 11.27
C ILE A 64 13.87 10.47 12.24
N ILE A 65 13.34 10.55 13.47
CA ILE A 65 13.56 9.53 14.51
C ILE A 65 13.05 8.18 14.01
N LEU A 66 11.82 8.14 13.49
CA LEU A 66 11.20 6.92 13.02
C LEU A 66 11.90 6.34 11.79
N GLY A 67 12.30 7.20 10.84
CA GLY A 67 13.06 6.81 9.66
C GLY A 67 14.42 6.23 10.03
N PHE A 68 15.13 6.84 10.97
CA PHE A 68 16.43 6.35 11.43
C PHE A 68 16.31 5.02 12.18
N LEU A 69 15.39 4.91 13.14
CA LEU A 69 15.15 3.67 13.88
C LEU A 69 14.67 2.54 12.96
N GLY A 70 13.72 2.85 12.05
CA GLY A 70 13.24 1.88 11.06
C GLY A 70 14.35 1.41 10.12
N GLY A 71 15.26 2.30 9.72
CA GLY A 71 16.45 1.96 8.96
C GLY A 71 17.40 1.03 9.72
N LEU A 72 17.69 1.32 10.99
CA LEU A 72 18.53 0.45 11.84
C LEU A 72 17.92 -0.93 12.03
N VAL A 73 16.61 -1.01 12.32
CA VAL A 73 15.90 -2.29 12.46
C VAL A 73 15.91 -3.06 11.14
N GLY A 74 15.67 -2.39 10.02
CA GLY A 74 15.72 -3.00 8.68
C GLY A 74 17.11 -3.56 8.34
N ILE A 75 18.18 -2.82 8.64
CA ILE A 75 19.56 -3.28 8.44
C ILE A 75 19.87 -4.47 9.36
N ALA A 76 19.52 -4.40 10.64
CA ALA A 76 19.74 -5.50 11.59
C ALA A 76 18.99 -6.77 11.16
N TYR A 77 17.73 -6.62 10.72
CA TYR A 77 16.95 -7.73 10.17
C TYR A 77 17.58 -8.30 8.91
N MET A 78 18.13 -7.46 8.03
CA MET A 78 18.86 -7.92 6.84
C MET A 78 20.12 -8.71 7.16
N ILE A 79 20.91 -8.26 8.13
CA ILE A 79 22.09 -8.98 8.59
C ILE A 79 21.67 -10.33 9.18
N TYR A 80 20.65 -10.34 10.03
CA TYR A 80 20.11 -11.57 10.62
C TYR A 80 19.61 -12.56 9.56
N ALA A 81 18.83 -12.08 8.59
CA ALA A 81 18.32 -12.92 7.51
C ALA A 81 19.43 -13.50 6.63
N ALA A 82 20.44 -12.69 6.32
CA ALA A 82 21.60 -13.13 5.54
C ALA A 82 22.39 -14.22 6.28
N ILE A 83 22.62 -14.08 7.59
CA ILE A 83 23.35 -15.06 8.40
C ILE A 83 22.56 -16.38 8.54
N THR A 84 21.23 -16.29 8.66
CA THR A 84 20.35 -17.46 8.82
C THR A 84 19.93 -18.09 7.50
N LEU A 85 20.39 -17.55 6.36
CA LEU A 85 19.96 -17.95 5.01
C LEU A 85 18.44 -17.98 4.86
N THR A 86 17.74 -17.11 5.58
CA THR A 86 16.29 -17.02 5.50
C THR A 86 15.91 -16.10 4.34
N PRO A 87 15.06 -16.55 3.40
CA PRO A 87 14.57 -15.68 2.35
C PRO A 87 13.72 -14.57 2.98
N SER A 88 14.25 -13.35 2.97
CA SER A 88 13.69 -12.21 3.71
C SER A 88 12.88 -11.26 2.85
N PHE A 89 13.18 -11.18 1.55
CA PHE A 89 12.44 -10.34 0.61
C PHE A 89 12.03 -11.13 -0.63
N GLY A 90 10.76 -10.98 -0.99
CA GLY A 90 10.23 -11.44 -2.26
C GLY A 90 9.85 -10.25 -3.13
N LEU A 91 10.02 -10.39 -4.44
CA LEU A 91 9.51 -9.39 -5.38
C LEU A 91 7.99 -9.53 -5.44
N VAL A 92 7.27 -8.47 -5.05
CA VAL A 92 5.81 -8.47 -5.04
C VAL A 92 5.29 -7.98 -6.39
N LEU A 93 4.72 -8.88 -7.18
CA LEU A 93 4.21 -8.58 -8.53
C LEU A 93 2.69 -8.82 -8.62
N PRO A 94 1.98 -8.10 -9.50
CA PRO A 94 0.57 -8.30 -9.70
C PRO A 94 0.32 -9.61 -10.47
N SER A 95 -0.47 -10.51 -9.91
CA SER A 95 -0.92 -11.77 -10.50
C SER A 95 -2.35 -11.67 -10.99
N VAL A 96 -2.63 -12.31 -12.13
CA VAL A 96 -3.93 -12.37 -12.81
C VAL A 96 -4.27 -13.83 -13.07
N GLY A 97 -5.53 -14.22 -12.93
CA GLY A 97 -6.01 -15.58 -13.24
C GLY A 97 -5.47 -16.66 -12.28
N GLY A 98 -5.00 -16.27 -11.09
CA GLY A 98 -4.43 -17.21 -10.12
C GLY A 98 -3.04 -17.75 -10.51
N VAL A 99 -2.34 -17.10 -11.45
CA VAL A 99 -0.99 -17.47 -11.84
C VAL A 99 -0.06 -17.40 -10.62
N LYS A 100 0.59 -18.53 -10.31
CA LYS A 100 1.60 -18.60 -9.26
C LYS A 100 2.97 -18.40 -9.91
N TYR A 101 3.70 -17.40 -9.42
CA TYR A 101 5.07 -17.19 -9.84
C TYR A 101 5.99 -18.21 -9.15
N PRO A 102 7.09 -18.61 -9.81
CA PRO A 102 8.15 -19.31 -9.11
C PRO A 102 8.71 -18.40 -8.00
N GLY A 103 9.02 -18.98 -6.83
CA GLY A 103 9.71 -18.25 -5.77
C GLY A 103 11.02 -17.65 -6.28
N PRO A 104 11.49 -16.50 -5.76
CA PRO A 104 11.03 -15.75 -4.59
C PRO A 104 9.95 -14.69 -4.90
N ILE A 105 9.25 -14.81 -6.02
CA ILE A 105 8.24 -13.83 -6.42
C ILE A 105 6.93 -14.12 -5.70
N VAL A 106 6.37 -13.11 -5.04
CA VAL A 106 5.06 -13.18 -4.39
C VAL A 106 4.03 -12.55 -5.32
N GLY A 107 3.13 -13.39 -5.84
CA GLY A 107 2.01 -12.94 -6.67
C GLY A 107 0.87 -12.41 -5.81
N VAL A 108 0.52 -11.14 -5.97
CA VAL A 108 -0.63 -10.50 -5.30
C VAL A 108 -1.70 -10.24 -6.34
N PRO A 109 -3.00 -10.49 -6.07
CA PRO A 109 -4.05 -10.21 -7.04
C PRO A 109 -3.96 -8.79 -7.60
N PHE A 110 -4.07 -8.67 -8.93
CA PHE A 110 -3.80 -7.44 -9.68
C PHE A 110 -4.40 -6.18 -9.05
N TRP A 111 -5.69 -6.20 -8.71
CA TRP A 111 -6.38 -5.05 -8.14
C TRP A 111 -5.87 -4.66 -6.76
N TYR A 112 -5.55 -5.64 -5.91
CA TYR A 112 -4.97 -5.36 -4.59
C TYR A 112 -3.59 -4.73 -4.73
N TRP A 113 -2.79 -5.24 -5.67
CA TRP A 113 -1.47 -4.69 -5.96
C TRP A 113 -1.55 -3.25 -6.48
N ILE A 114 -2.42 -2.97 -7.46
CA ILE A 114 -2.60 -1.63 -8.05
C ILE A 114 -3.04 -0.62 -6.98
N ILE A 115 -4.03 -0.99 -6.16
CA ILE A 115 -4.54 -0.11 -5.09
C ILE A 115 -3.44 0.14 -4.04
N ALA A 116 -2.74 -0.91 -3.62
CA ALA A 116 -1.67 -0.78 -2.62
C ALA A 116 -0.55 0.14 -3.10
N ILE A 117 -0.05 -0.04 -4.32
CA ILE A 117 1.01 0.81 -4.89
C ILE A 117 0.53 2.25 -5.05
N PHE A 118 -0.69 2.45 -5.55
CA PHE A 118 -1.24 3.79 -5.70
C PHE A 118 -1.30 4.52 -4.34
N VAL A 119 -1.81 3.86 -3.30
CA VAL A 119 -1.91 4.44 -1.96
C VAL A 119 -0.52 4.73 -1.39
N ILE A 120 0.38 3.75 -1.40
CA ILE A 120 1.73 3.88 -0.84
C ILE A 120 2.50 5.03 -1.51
N LEU A 121 2.52 5.08 -2.84
CA LEU A 121 3.32 6.08 -3.55
C LEU A 121 2.69 7.46 -3.50
N THR A 122 1.36 7.53 -3.53
CA THR A 122 0.68 8.82 -3.35
C THR A 122 1.00 9.41 -1.98
N THR A 123 0.91 8.61 -0.90
CA THR A 123 1.23 9.12 0.45
C THR A 123 2.73 9.40 0.60
N HIS A 124 3.60 8.57 0.04
CA HIS A 124 5.06 8.74 0.04
C HIS A 124 5.48 10.09 -0.55
N GLU A 125 5.13 10.32 -1.81
CA GLU A 125 5.52 11.52 -2.56
C GLU A 125 4.84 12.78 -2.04
N SER A 126 3.58 12.65 -1.59
CA SER A 126 2.88 13.78 -0.96
C SER A 126 3.58 14.23 0.31
N MET A 127 4.17 13.32 1.09
CA MET A 127 4.87 13.69 2.31
C MET A 127 6.21 14.38 2.02
N HIS A 128 6.95 13.91 1.00
CA HIS A 128 8.13 14.64 0.49
C HIS A 128 7.76 16.06 0.08
N ALA A 129 6.65 16.22 -0.64
CA ALA A 129 6.14 17.52 -1.04
C ALA A 129 5.80 18.42 0.15
N VAL A 130 5.06 17.90 1.14
CA VAL A 130 4.67 18.62 2.35
C VAL A 130 5.89 19.15 3.10
N PHE A 131 6.91 18.32 3.32
CA PHE A 131 8.11 18.74 4.03
C PHE A 131 9.04 19.62 3.19
N ALA A 132 9.06 19.46 1.87
CA ALA A 132 9.74 20.40 0.97
C ALA A 132 9.10 21.80 1.07
N ARG A 133 7.77 21.90 1.03
CA ARG A 133 7.07 23.19 1.19
C ARG A 133 7.20 23.76 2.59
N LEU A 134 7.22 22.93 3.63
CA LEU A 134 7.48 23.36 5.00
C LEU A 134 8.84 24.09 5.13
N ALA A 135 9.84 23.62 4.37
CA ALA A 135 11.17 24.21 4.25
C ALA A 135 11.25 25.31 3.16
N ASN A 136 10.11 25.77 2.62
CA ASN A 136 10.00 26.77 1.55
C ASN A 136 10.71 26.38 0.23
N VAL A 137 10.92 25.08 -0.02
CA VAL A 137 11.47 24.58 -1.29
C VAL A 137 10.34 24.54 -2.32
N PRO A 138 10.47 25.21 -3.48
CA PRO A 138 9.46 25.15 -4.53
C PRO A 138 9.45 23.77 -5.18
N ILE A 139 8.27 23.36 -5.62
CA ILE A 139 8.07 22.11 -6.35
C ILE A 139 7.82 22.47 -7.80
N LYS A 140 8.67 21.93 -8.68
CA LYS A 140 8.65 22.25 -10.11
C LYS A 140 7.52 21.52 -10.82
N SER A 141 7.32 20.26 -10.48
CA SER A 141 6.28 19.42 -11.07
C SER A 141 5.90 18.28 -10.13
N TYR A 142 4.71 17.75 -10.35
CA TYR A 142 4.26 16.44 -9.85
C TYR A 142 4.01 15.56 -11.05
N GLY A 143 3.96 14.25 -10.85
CA GLY A 143 3.58 13.38 -11.94
C GLY A 143 3.22 11.96 -11.53
N ILE A 144 2.75 11.23 -12.53
CA ILE A 144 2.63 9.78 -12.49
C ILE A 144 3.69 9.22 -13.42
N MET A 145 4.33 8.16 -12.96
CA MET A 145 5.30 7.35 -13.66
C MET A 145 4.67 6.00 -13.96
N LEU A 146 4.62 5.64 -15.25
CA LEU A 146 4.22 4.31 -15.69
C LEU A 146 5.43 3.64 -16.36
N LEU A 147 5.64 2.35 -16.12
CA LEU A 147 6.53 1.51 -16.92
C LEU A 147 5.66 0.86 -17.99
N LEU A 148 5.81 1.32 -19.23
CA LEU A 148 4.87 1.06 -20.31
C LEU A 148 3.44 1.48 -19.90
N ALA A 149 2.59 0.52 -19.52
CA ALA A 149 1.23 0.76 -19.05
C ALA A 149 1.03 0.39 -17.57
N LEU A 150 2.07 -0.12 -16.89
CA LEU A 150 2.00 -0.44 -15.47
C LEU A 150 2.28 0.80 -14.63
N PRO A 151 1.38 1.19 -13.70
CA PRO A 151 1.68 2.28 -12.79
C PRO A 151 2.82 1.90 -11.87
N MET A 152 3.96 2.56 -12.06
CA MET A 152 5.12 2.40 -11.18
C MET A 152 5.09 3.38 -10.04
N GLY A 153 4.44 4.54 -10.19
CA GLY A 153 4.29 5.46 -9.08
C GLY A 153 3.76 6.84 -9.40
N ALA A 154 3.67 7.63 -8.34
CA ALA A 154 3.67 9.08 -8.45
C ALA A 154 5.11 9.58 -8.22
N PHE A 155 5.38 10.84 -8.56
CA PHE A 155 6.60 11.51 -8.14
C PHE A 155 6.34 12.98 -7.82
N VAL A 156 7.17 13.55 -6.95
CA VAL A 156 7.30 14.99 -6.78
C VAL A 156 8.71 15.45 -7.13
N ASP A 157 8.83 16.57 -7.86
CA ASP A 157 10.11 17.15 -8.28
C ASP A 157 10.38 18.47 -7.52
N PRO A 158 10.91 18.40 -6.29
CA PRO A 158 11.32 19.57 -5.53
C PRO A 158 12.64 20.15 -6.07
N ASP A 159 12.85 21.47 -5.93
CA ASP A 159 14.08 22.10 -6.39
C ASP A 159 15.32 21.69 -5.58
N GLU A 160 16.03 20.67 -6.07
CA GLU A 160 17.25 20.14 -5.49
C GLU A 160 18.29 21.20 -5.15
N ARG A 161 18.43 22.24 -5.98
CA ARG A 161 19.42 23.30 -5.75
C ARG A 161 19.10 24.08 -4.47
N LYS A 162 17.82 24.23 -4.12
CA LYS A 162 17.40 24.83 -2.85
C LYS A 162 17.52 23.84 -1.71
N ILE A 163 17.17 22.56 -1.91
CA ILE A 163 17.36 21.51 -0.89
C ILE A 163 18.82 21.47 -0.43
N ARG A 164 19.78 21.52 -1.36
CA ARG A 164 21.23 21.51 -1.02
C ARG A 164 21.65 22.67 -0.13
N LYS A 165 20.96 23.81 -0.20
CA LYS A 165 21.24 25.01 0.62
C LYS A 165 20.53 25.01 1.97
N LEU A 166 19.62 24.07 2.23
CA LEU A 166 18.94 23.97 3.52
C LEU A 166 19.90 23.53 4.65
N ASP A 167 19.50 23.85 5.88
CA ASP A 167 20.10 23.28 7.08
C ASP A 167 19.89 21.75 7.14
N LEU A 168 20.73 21.08 7.91
CA LEU A 168 20.72 19.62 8.01
C LEU A 168 19.36 19.09 8.48
N LEU A 169 18.73 19.75 9.46
CA LEU A 169 17.47 19.27 10.03
C LEU A 169 16.35 19.32 8.98
N SER A 170 16.24 20.41 8.21
CA SER A 170 15.27 20.51 7.12
C SER A 170 15.51 19.48 6.01
N LYS A 171 16.78 19.21 5.66
CA LYS A 171 17.13 18.14 4.70
C LYS A 171 16.70 16.76 5.22
N LEU A 172 17.02 16.46 6.47
CA LEU A 172 16.66 15.18 7.09
C LEU A 172 15.15 14.98 7.11
N LYS A 173 14.36 16.02 7.44
CA LYS A 173 12.89 15.96 7.38
C LYS A 173 12.41 15.53 5.99
N ILE A 174 12.91 16.19 4.93
CA ILE A 174 12.53 15.86 3.55
C ILE A 174 12.95 14.42 3.23
N PHE A 175 14.20 14.02 3.49
CA PHE A 175 14.67 12.68 3.13
C PHE A 175 13.97 11.55 3.91
N SER A 176 13.56 11.78 5.15
CA SER A 176 12.81 10.79 5.94
C SER A 176 11.31 10.75 5.62
N ALA A 177 10.79 11.75 4.88
CA ALA A 177 9.35 11.98 4.69
C ALA A 177 8.63 10.77 4.10
N GLY A 178 9.18 10.21 3.02
CA GLY A 178 8.56 9.12 2.29
C GLY A 178 8.48 7.82 3.10
N SER A 179 9.58 7.40 3.73
CA SER A 179 9.60 6.22 4.59
C SER A 179 8.63 6.37 5.77
N PHE A 180 8.58 7.57 6.36
CA PHE A 180 7.62 7.89 7.41
C PHE A 180 6.18 7.75 6.93
N ALA A 181 5.84 8.28 5.74
CA ALA A 181 4.50 8.15 5.17
C ALA A 181 4.11 6.70 4.90
N ASN A 182 5.04 5.87 4.41
CA ASN A 182 4.79 4.45 4.23
C ASN A 182 4.50 3.76 5.56
N PHE A 183 5.27 4.06 6.61
CA PHE A 183 5.06 3.48 7.94
C PHE A 183 3.72 3.91 8.54
N MET A 184 3.35 5.19 8.42
CA MET A 184 2.03 5.67 8.85
C MET A 184 0.89 4.99 8.06
N THR A 185 1.06 4.84 6.75
CA THR A 185 0.11 4.13 5.88
C THR A 185 -0.07 2.69 6.33
N ALA A 186 1.02 2.00 6.66
CA ALA A 186 0.98 0.63 7.17
C ALA A 186 0.26 0.54 8.52
N ILE A 187 0.54 1.45 9.46
CA ILE A 187 -0.17 1.50 10.75
C ILE A 187 -1.67 1.68 10.53
N VAL A 188 -2.07 2.64 9.70
CA VAL A 188 -3.49 2.88 9.41
C VAL A 188 -4.14 1.65 8.78
N ALA A 189 -3.46 0.99 7.83
CA ALA A 189 -3.97 -0.23 7.22
C ALA A 189 -4.15 -1.36 8.24
N VAL A 190 -3.18 -1.58 9.13
CA VAL A 190 -3.27 -2.58 10.21
C VAL A 190 -4.41 -2.26 11.16
N LEU A 191 -4.56 -1.00 11.58
CA LEU A 191 -5.65 -0.58 12.45
C LEU A 191 -7.02 -0.80 11.79
N LEU A 192 -7.14 -0.55 10.49
CA LEU A 192 -8.37 -0.83 9.74
C LEU A 192 -8.66 -2.33 9.68
N VAL A 193 -7.64 -3.18 9.47
CA VAL A 193 -7.81 -4.64 9.50
C VAL A 193 -8.27 -5.11 10.89
N ILE A 194 -7.67 -4.59 11.96
CA ILE A 194 -8.09 -4.93 13.33
C ILE A 194 -9.52 -4.47 13.59
N ALA A 195 -9.84 -3.20 13.26
CA ALA A 195 -11.16 -2.64 13.48
C ALA A 195 -12.25 -3.39 12.70
N THR A 196 -12.00 -3.72 11.44
CA THR A 196 -12.93 -4.51 10.63
C THR A 196 -13.06 -5.94 11.16
N GLY A 197 -11.99 -6.56 11.62
CA GLY A 197 -12.03 -7.87 12.28
C GLY A 197 -12.91 -7.88 13.54
N LEU A 198 -12.81 -6.84 14.37
CA LEU A 198 -13.65 -6.67 15.56
C LEU A 198 -15.12 -6.47 15.19
N VAL A 199 -15.43 -5.65 14.18
CA VAL A 199 -16.80 -5.42 13.70
C VAL A 199 -17.40 -6.70 13.12
N VAL A 200 -16.65 -7.43 12.31
CA VAL A 200 -17.08 -8.72 11.76
C VAL A 200 -17.35 -9.69 12.91
N ASN A 201 -16.42 -9.86 13.85
CA ASN A 201 -16.60 -10.77 14.98
C ASN A 201 -17.83 -10.41 15.83
N ALA A 202 -18.06 -9.12 16.11
CA ALA A 202 -19.24 -8.67 16.85
C ALA A 202 -20.56 -8.84 16.07
N SER A 203 -20.50 -8.85 14.74
CA SER A 203 -21.67 -9.01 13.87
C SER A 203 -21.97 -10.46 13.53
N MET A 204 -21.02 -11.37 13.77
CA MET A 204 -21.23 -12.81 13.60
C MET A 204 -21.97 -13.37 14.81
N GLN A 205 -23.17 -13.88 14.57
CA GLN A 205 -23.85 -14.72 15.55
C GLN A 205 -23.31 -16.14 15.44
N SER A 206 -23.07 -16.80 16.58
CA SER A 206 -22.78 -18.23 16.59
C SER A 206 -23.95 -18.95 15.93
N ALA A 207 -23.70 -19.66 14.82
CA ALA A 207 -24.73 -20.45 14.15
C ALA A 207 -24.96 -21.81 14.86
N GLY A 208 -24.28 -22.05 15.99
CA GLY A 208 -24.18 -23.35 16.66
C GLY A 208 -22.87 -24.06 16.36
N VAL A 209 -22.78 -25.35 16.73
CA VAL A 209 -21.58 -26.17 16.55
C VAL A 209 -21.69 -27.00 15.28
N LYS A 210 -20.76 -26.79 14.34
CA LYS A 210 -20.63 -27.64 13.16
C LYS A 210 -19.70 -28.81 13.46
N PHE A 211 -20.14 -30.03 13.17
CA PHE A 211 -19.31 -31.23 13.25
C PHE A 211 -18.84 -31.65 11.85
N ALA A 212 -17.71 -32.34 11.76
CA ALA A 212 -17.11 -32.70 10.48
C ALA A 212 -17.78 -33.93 9.85
N SER A 213 -18.09 -34.95 10.65
CA SER A 213 -18.77 -36.18 10.23
C SER A 213 -19.29 -36.94 11.45
N THR A 214 -20.26 -37.82 11.26
CA THR A 214 -20.65 -38.82 12.27
C THR A 214 -19.73 -40.03 12.21
N ALA A 215 -19.48 -40.69 13.34
CA ALA A 215 -18.78 -41.97 13.34
C ALA A 215 -19.65 -43.07 12.67
N ASN A 216 -19.02 -43.98 11.94
CA ASN A 216 -19.70 -45.10 11.29
C ASN A 216 -20.43 -45.96 12.33
N ASP A 217 -21.64 -46.41 11.99
CA ASP A 217 -22.52 -47.24 12.85
C ASP A 217 -22.86 -46.63 14.22
N SER A 218 -22.63 -45.32 14.40
CA SER A 218 -23.01 -44.62 15.62
C SER A 218 -24.51 -44.27 15.63
N PRO A 219 -25.12 -44.06 16.82
CA PRO A 219 -26.48 -43.55 16.92
C PRO A 219 -26.70 -42.23 16.15
N ALA A 220 -25.67 -41.37 16.07
CA ALA A 220 -25.72 -40.14 15.30
C ALA A 220 -25.80 -40.39 13.79
N SER A 221 -25.05 -41.37 13.27
CA SER A 221 -25.12 -41.77 11.86
C SER A 221 -26.46 -42.45 11.53
N ALA A 222 -26.94 -43.33 12.43
CA ALA A 222 -28.23 -43.99 12.28
C ALA A 222 -29.42 -43.00 12.31
N ALA A 223 -29.31 -41.93 13.11
CA ALA A 223 -30.28 -40.84 13.15
C ALA A 223 -30.18 -39.88 11.94
N GLY A 224 -29.20 -40.07 11.05
CA GLY A 224 -28.98 -39.20 9.90
C GLY A 224 -28.58 -37.78 10.29
N LEU A 225 -27.85 -37.61 11.40
CA LEU A 225 -27.48 -36.29 11.90
C LEU A 225 -26.59 -35.56 10.87
N ASP A 226 -27.04 -34.41 10.39
CA ASP A 226 -26.29 -33.53 9.47
C ASP A 226 -26.58 -32.06 9.81
N GLY A 227 -25.69 -31.15 9.41
CA GLY A 227 -25.85 -29.71 9.59
C GLY A 227 -25.17 -29.13 10.85
N ILE A 228 -25.80 -28.14 11.47
CA ILE A 228 -25.24 -27.37 12.59
C ILE A 228 -26.10 -27.60 13.84
N ILE A 229 -25.46 -27.96 14.95
CA ILE A 229 -26.14 -28.20 16.22
C ILE A 229 -26.42 -26.83 16.87
N THR A 230 -27.69 -26.45 16.96
CA THR A 230 -28.14 -25.18 17.54
C THR A 230 -28.58 -25.30 19.01
N SER A 231 -28.92 -26.50 19.48
CA SER A 231 -29.33 -26.75 20.86
C SER A 231 -29.08 -28.21 21.28
N MET A 232 -28.78 -28.44 22.56
CA MET A 232 -28.66 -29.76 23.18
C MET A 232 -29.46 -29.80 24.48
N ASP A 233 -30.29 -30.83 24.67
CA ASP A 233 -31.18 -31.00 25.83
C ASP A 233 -32.06 -29.77 26.16
N GLY A 234 -32.53 -29.08 25.12
CA GLY A 234 -33.36 -27.88 25.24
C GLY A 234 -32.58 -26.60 25.59
N VAL A 235 -31.25 -26.67 25.76
CA VAL A 235 -30.38 -25.51 25.96
C VAL A 235 -29.78 -25.09 24.62
N THR A 236 -29.94 -23.80 24.26
CA THR A 236 -29.33 -23.23 23.05
C THR A 236 -27.82 -23.10 23.22
N ILE A 237 -27.06 -23.47 22.19
CA ILE A 237 -25.58 -23.43 22.17
C ILE A 237 -25.08 -22.14 21.51
#